data_AF-A0A833LXF3-F1
#
_entry.id   AF-A0A833LXF3-F1
#
_cell.length_a   1.000
_cell.length_b   1.000
_cell.length_c   1.000
_cell.angle_alpha   90.00
_cell.angle_beta   90.00
_cell.angle_gamma   90.00
#
_symmetry.space_group_name_H-M   'P 1'
#
loop_
_entity.id
_entity.type
_entity.pdbx_description
1 polymer ?
#
loop_
_entity_poly.entity_id
_entity_poly.type
_entity_poly.pdbx_seq_one_letter_code
_entity_poly.pdbx_strand_id
1 'polypeptide(L)'
;MRRFAVIIAAVLLQSCLLPVKKIIDQHKEATQWDGARCPMYPSCARWGEHAIEEHGWVGFFLTVDRLFIREGGRLHGHYTITPRKLSEDRRYYDPVDDSFGKSEPSLFSIDVSEQP
;
A
#
# COMPACT_ATOMS: atom_id res chain seq x y z
N MET A 1 30.92 17.14 -15.52
CA MET A 1 30.93 15.73 -15.03
C MET A 1 29.84 15.43 -13.99
N ARG A 2 29.69 16.22 -12.91
CA ARG A 2 28.62 16.01 -11.89
C ARG A 2 27.19 15.94 -12.45
N ARG A 3 26.82 16.79 -13.42
CA ARG A 3 25.48 16.81 -14.02
C ARG A 3 25.14 15.54 -14.79
N PHE A 4 26.11 14.94 -15.48
CA PHE A 4 25.91 13.67 -16.20
C PHE A 4 25.72 12.49 -15.24
N ALA A 5 26.46 12.44 -14.13
CA ALA A 5 26.27 11.40 -13.11
C ALA A 5 24.89 11.48 -12.45
N VAL A 6 24.38 12.70 -12.19
CA VAL A 6 23.02 12.90 -11.65
C VAL A 6 21.94 12.48 -12.65
N ILE A 7 22.11 12.79 -13.93
CA ILE A 7 21.17 12.39 -14.99
C ILE A 7 21.17 10.87 -15.17
N ILE A 8 22.34 10.23 -15.20
CA ILE A 8 22.46 8.77 -15.32
C ILE A 8 21.86 8.08 -14.08
N ALA A 9 22.14 8.57 -12.88
CA ALA A 9 21.55 8.04 -11.66
C ALA A 9 20.02 8.21 -11.65
N ALA A 10 19.49 9.37 -12.05
CA ALA A 10 18.05 9.60 -12.14
C ALA A 10 17.39 8.71 -13.19
N VAL A 11 17.99 8.55 -14.37
CA VAL A 11 17.49 7.67 -15.44
C VAL A 11 17.52 6.20 -14.99
N LEU A 12 18.58 5.74 -14.34
CA LEU A 12 18.63 4.37 -13.78
C LEU A 12 17.60 4.17 -12.67
N LEU A 13 17.42 5.16 -11.78
CA LEU A 13 16.39 5.14 -10.73
C LEU A 13 15.00 5.01 -11.33
N GLN A 14 14.71 5.80 -12.36
CA GLN A 14 13.41 5.85 -13.02
C GLN A 14 13.16 4.59 -13.86
N SER A 15 14.19 4.03 -14.49
CA SER A 15 14.13 2.79 -15.26
C SER A 15 13.71 1.59 -14.41
N CYS A 16 14.11 1.55 -13.14
CA CYS A 16 13.75 0.48 -12.23
C CYS A 16 12.37 0.64 -11.57
N LEU A 17 11.84 1.86 -11.47
CA LEU A 17 10.51 2.12 -10.89
C LEU A 17 9.37 1.96 -11.92
N LEU A 18 9.67 2.07 -13.21
CA LEU A 18 8.71 1.85 -14.31
C LEU A 18 8.02 0.46 -14.31
N PRO A 19 8.72 -0.68 -14.15
CA PRO A 19 8.05 -1.98 -14.11
C PRO A 19 7.13 -2.12 -12.89
N VAL A 20 7.49 -1.50 -11.76
CA VAL A 20 6.69 -1.51 -10.54
C VAL A 20 5.40 -0.71 -10.72
N LYS A 21 5.50 0.52 -11.22
CA LYS A 21 4.30 1.33 -11.53
C LYS A 21 3.38 0.60 -12.52
N LYS A 22 3.94 -0.08 -13.51
CA LYS A 22 3.16 -0.88 -14.47
C LYS A 22 2.41 -2.05 -13.82
N ILE A 23 3.00 -2.75 -12.86
CA ILE A 23 2.32 -3.82 -12.10
C ILE A 23 1.17 -3.19 -11.29
N ILE A 24 1.44 -2.10 -10.58
CA ILE A 24 0.40 -1.39 -9.81
C ILE A 24 -0.77 -0.99 -10.72
N ASP A 25 -0.47 -0.36 -11.87
CA ASP A 25 -1.48 0.07 -12.83
C ASP A 25 -2.30 -1.09 -13.41
N GLN A 26 -1.68 -2.26 -13.64
CA GLN A 26 -2.40 -3.45 -14.08
C GLN A 26 -3.38 -3.98 -13.03
N HIS A 27 -3.15 -3.70 -11.75
CA HIS A 27 -3.98 -4.18 -10.65
C HIS A 27 -5.00 -3.15 -10.15
N LYS A 28 -4.96 -1.91 -10.66
CA LYS A 28 -5.86 -0.80 -10.27
C LYS A 28 -7.35 -1.06 -10.54
N GLU A 29 -7.69 -2.02 -11.41
CA GLU A 29 -9.08 -2.28 -11.78
C GLU A 29 -9.48 -3.74 -11.49
N ALA A 30 -10.50 -3.90 -10.63
CA ALA A 30 -11.24 -5.14 -10.37
C ALA A 30 -10.45 -6.31 -9.74
N THR A 31 -9.28 -6.06 -9.16
CA THR A 31 -8.50 -7.11 -8.46
C THR A 31 -8.67 -7.06 -6.94
N GLN A 32 -8.08 -8.01 -6.23
CA GLN A 32 -8.02 -7.97 -4.76
C GLN A 32 -7.10 -6.84 -4.24
N TRP A 33 -6.29 -6.23 -5.12
CA TRP A 33 -5.33 -5.18 -4.77
C TRP A 33 -5.87 -3.76 -5.06
N ASP A 34 -6.98 -3.63 -5.79
CA ASP A 34 -7.68 -2.36 -5.96
C ASP A 34 -9.18 -2.53 -6.30
N GLY A 35 -9.98 -1.51 -5.99
CA GLY A 35 -11.43 -1.50 -6.23
C GLY A 35 -12.26 -1.99 -5.03
N ALA A 36 -13.46 -2.52 -5.31
CA ALA A 36 -14.45 -2.89 -4.29
C ALA A 36 -14.12 -4.20 -3.52
N ARG A 37 -13.19 -5.00 -4.04
CA ARG A 37 -12.77 -6.27 -3.41
C ARG A 37 -11.59 -6.12 -2.45
N CYS A 38 -10.91 -4.98 -2.50
CA CYS A 38 -9.79 -4.70 -1.62
C CYS A 38 -10.33 -4.30 -0.23
N PRO A 39 -9.99 -5.04 0.84
CA PRO A 39 -10.48 -4.74 2.18
C PRO A 39 -9.74 -3.57 2.83
N MET A 40 -8.75 -2.96 2.17
CA MET A 40 -7.89 -1.91 2.74
C MET A 40 -8.25 -0.51 2.21
N TYR A 41 -8.01 0.52 3.03
CA TYR A 41 -8.10 1.94 2.70
C TYR A 41 -6.84 2.71 3.14
N PRO A 42 -6.17 3.42 2.22
CA PRO A 42 -6.37 3.34 0.76
C PRO A 42 -6.13 1.91 0.23
N SER A 43 -6.62 1.62 -0.97
CA SER A 43 -6.42 0.30 -1.59
C SER A 43 -4.93 0.01 -1.79
N CYS A 44 -4.53 -1.26 -1.86
CA CYS A 44 -3.13 -1.67 -1.94
C CYS A 44 -2.40 -0.99 -3.13
N ALA A 45 -3.06 -0.87 -4.28
CA ALA A 45 -2.51 -0.19 -5.45
C ALA A 45 -2.33 1.32 -5.21
N ARG A 46 -3.34 2.01 -4.65
CA ARG A 46 -3.24 3.45 -4.34
C ARG A 46 -2.23 3.72 -3.24
N TRP A 47 -2.15 2.84 -2.26
CA TRP A 47 -1.18 2.92 -1.18
C TRP A 47 0.24 2.78 -1.72
N GLY A 48 0.49 1.79 -2.58
CA GLY A 48 1.82 1.59 -3.17
C GLY A 48 2.24 2.73 -4.09
N GLU A 49 1.30 3.28 -4.86
CA GLU A 49 1.54 4.49 -5.67
C GLU A 49 1.96 5.66 -4.78
N HIS A 50 1.19 5.92 -3.72
CA HIS A 50 1.47 7.01 -2.78
C HIS A 50 2.84 6.82 -2.08
N ALA A 51 3.13 5.61 -1.59
CA ALA A 51 4.40 5.30 -0.96
C ALA A 51 5.60 5.48 -1.92
N ILE A 52 5.49 5.04 -3.17
CA ILE A 52 6.56 5.20 -4.17
C ILE A 52 6.73 6.68 -4.56
N GLU A 53 5.64 7.45 -4.63
CA GLU A 53 5.71 8.88 -4.96
C GLU A 53 6.36 9.70 -3.86
N GLU A 54 6.09 9.39 -2.59
CA GLU A 54 6.65 10.11 -1.46
C GLU A 54 8.06 9.64 -1.07
N HIS A 55 8.33 8.34 -1.19
CA HIS A 55 9.54 7.71 -0.64
C HIS A 55 10.40 6.96 -1.67
N GLY A 56 10.03 6.96 -2.95
CA GLY A 56 10.78 6.32 -4.03
C GLY A 56 11.02 4.83 -3.78
N TRP A 57 12.29 4.42 -3.74
CA TRP A 57 12.67 3.02 -3.48
C TRP A 57 12.31 2.52 -2.09
N VAL A 58 12.33 3.38 -1.08
CA VAL A 58 11.89 3.01 0.27
C VAL A 58 10.39 2.71 0.23
N GLY A 59 9.63 3.53 -0.49
CA GLY A 59 8.21 3.30 -0.76
C GLY A 59 7.93 1.97 -1.45
N PHE A 60 8.78 1.58 -2.40
CA PHE A 60 8.70 0.25 -3.02
C PHE A 60 8.88 -0.87 -2.00
N PHE A 61 9.92 -0.83 -1.17
CA PHE A 61 10.14 -1.86 -0.14
C PHE A 61 9.02 -1.90 0.89
N LEU A 62 8.48 -0.74 1.29
CA LEU A 62 7.32 -0.69 2.18
C LEU A 62 6.07 -1.28 1.53
N THR A 63 5.89 -1.09 0.22
CA THR A 63 4.77 -1.70 -0.53
C THR A 63 4.89 -3.21 -0.56
N VAL A 64 6.10 -3.74 -0.76
CA VAL A 64 6.37 -5.19 -0.74
C VAL A 64 6.17 -5.75 0.67
N ASP A 65 6.73 -5.10 1.70
CA ASP A 65 6.54 -5.50 3.10
C ASP A 65 5.05 -5.55 3.47
N ARG A 66 4.30 -4.50 3.14
CA ARG A 66 2.86 -4.44 3.38
C ARG A 66 2.12 -5.59 2.67
N LEU A 67 2.32 -5.76 1.36
CA LEU A 67 1.55 -6.70 0.56
C LEU A 67 1.84 -8.17 0.92
N PHE A 68 3.10 -8.50 1.21
CA PHE A 68 3.52 -9.90 1.42
C PHE A 68 3.63 -10.30 2.89
N ILE A 69 3.86 -9.34 3.79
CA ILE A 69 4.15 -9.63 5.20
C ILE A 69 3.00 -9.15 6.10
N ARG A 70 2.53 -7.91 5.93
CA ARG A 70 1.54 -7.31 6.83
C ARG A 70 0.08 -7.57 6.43
N GLU A 71 -0.20 -7.78 5.15
CA GLU A 71 -1.54 -8.13 4.64
C GLU A 71 -1.80 -9.65 4.62
N GLY A 72 -0.82 -10.46 5.02
CA GLY A 72 -0.98 -11.90 5.20
C GLY A 72 -1.72 -12.22 6.50
N GLY A 73 -2.71 -13.13 6.43
CA GLY A 73 -3.41 -13.64 7.62
C GLY A 73 -4.60 -12.78 8.07
N ARG A 74 -4.76 -12.63 9.39
CA ARG A 74 -5.94 -12.00 10.03
C ARG A 74 -5.78 -10.48 10.12
N LEU A 75 -6.32 -9.76 9.14
CA LEU A 75 -6.17 -8.30 9.02
C LEU A 75 -6.73 -7.53 10.22
N HIS A 76 -7.85 -7.98 10.79
CA HIS A 76 -8.49 -7.31 11.93
C HIS A 76 -7.53 -7.11 13.11
N GLY A 77 -6.63 -8.06 13.37
CA GLY A 77 -5.66 -7.95 14.46
C GLY A 77 -4.78 -6.73 14.26
N HIS A 78 -4.36 -6.46 13.02
CA HIS A 78 -3.33 -5.48 12.69
C HIS A 78 -3.86 -4.09 12.33
N TYR A 79 -5.14 -3.97 11.96
CA TYR A 79 -5.69 -2.74 11.39
C TYR A 79 -7.02 -2.32 12.02
N THR A 80 -7.23 -1.00 12.09
CA THR A 80 -8.50 -0.40 12.55
C THR A 80 -9.48 -0.25 11.39
N ILE A 81 -10.78 -0.15 11.68
CA ILE A 81 -11.78 0.09 10.63
C ILE A 81 -11.77 1.56 10.22
N THR A 82 -11.78 1.78 8.90
CA THR A 82 -11.83 3.10 8.28
C THR A 82 -13.10 3.85 8.68
N PRO A 83 -12.97 5.11 9.14
CA PRO A 83 -14.13 5.96 9.37
C PRO A 83 -14.99 6.08 8.12
N ARG A 84 -16.32 6.02 8.25
CA ARG A 84 -17.28 6.18 7.15
C ARG A 84 -17.14 7.50 6.37
N LYS A 85 -16.44 8.49 6.94
CA LYS A 85 -16.14 9.77 6.28
C LYS A 85 -15.07 9.65 5.19
N LEU A 86 -14.23 8.61 5.25
CA LEU A 86 -13.11 8.39 4.33
C LEU A 86 -13.44 7.33 3.27
N SER A 87 -14.20 6.30 3.63
CA SER A 87 -14.69 5.28 2.70
C SER A 87 -16.14 4.94 2.99
N GLU A 88 -16.97 4.85 1.94
CA GLU A 88 -18.35 4.36 2.07
C GLU A 88 -18.39 2.86 2.41
N ASP A 89 -17.43 2.11 1.86
CA ASP A 89 -17.21 0.71 2.14
C ASP A 89 -16.52 0.51 3.50
N ARG A 90 -16.83 -0.60 4.18
CA ARG A 90 -16.05 -1.02 5.35
C ARG A 90 -14.69 -1.55 4.90
N ARG A 91 -13.64 -0.79 5.18
CA ARG A 91 -12.25 -1.13 4.86
C ARG A 91 -11.36 -0.95 6.09
N TYR A 92 -10.22 -1.62 6.13
CA TYR A 92 -9.17 -1.43 7.12
C TYR A 92 -8.33 -0.20 6.81
N TYR A 93 -8.15 0.65 7.80
CA TYR A 93 -7.42 1.89 7.68
C TYR A 93 -5.92 1.65 7.86
N ASP A 94 -5.14 1.99 6.84
CA ASP A 94 -3.68 1.91 6.87
C ASP A 94 -3.06 3.03 6.01
N PRO A 95 -2.94 4.26 6.54
CA PRO A 95 -2.32 5.36 5.82
C PRO A 95 -0.82 5.11 5.61
N VAL A 96 -0.23 5.68 4.56
CA VAL A 96 1.21 5.52 4.26
C VAL A 96 2.06 6.08 5.41
N ASP A 97 1.66 7.22 5.96
CA ASP A 97 2.38 7.92 7.04
C ASP A 97 2.61 7.05 8.29
N ASP A 98 1.65 6.18 8.64
CA ASP A 98 1.74 5.33 9.85
C ASP A 98 2.67 4.12 9.67
N SER A 99 3.09 3.82 8.43
CA SER A 99 3.88 2.63 8.13
C SER A 99 5.35 2.72 8.52
N PHE A 100 5.80 3.86 9.05
CA PHE A 100 7.11 4.02 9.67
C PHE A 100 7.10 3.79 11.20
N GLY A 101 5.93 3.57 11.80
CA GLY A 101 5.74 3.36 13.24
C GLY A 101 5.56 1.88 13.66
N LYS A 102 5.48 1.63 14.97
CA LYS A 102 5.11 0.31 15.51
C LYS A 102 3.58 0.16 15.46
N SER A 103 3.06 -0.79 14.69
CA SER A 103 1.65 -1.15 14.77
C SER A 103 1.39 -2.02 16.01
N GLU A 104 0.50 -1.56 16.90
CA GLU A 104 0.03 -2.37 18.03
C GLU A 104 -1.31 -3.02 17.65
N PRO A 105 -1.33 -4.33 17.38
CA PRO A 105 -2.56 -5.00 16.96
C PRO A 105 -3.61 -5.04 18.08
N SER A 106 -4.87 -4.71 17.78
CA SER A 106 -5.98 -4.77 18.74
C SER A 106 -6.56 -6.19 18.85
N LEU A 107 -6.69 -6.71 20.07
CA LEU A 107 -6.94 -8.13 20.38
C LEU A 107 -8.37 -8.64 20.08
N PHE A 108 -9.33 -7.78 19.68
CA PHE A 108 -10.76 -8.12 19.60
C PHE A 108 -11.49 -7.47 18.41
N SER A 109 -11.08 -7.77 17.20
CA SER A 109 -11.74 -7.30 15.97
C SER A 109 -12.15 -8.51 15.11
N ILE A 110 -13.21 -8.36 14.31
CA ILE A 110 -13.79 -9.42 13.47
C ILE A 110 -13.40 -9.12 12.02
N ASP A 111 -13.03 -10.12 11.23
CA ASP A 111 -12.64 -9.87 9.85
C ASP A 111 -13.81 -9.35 9.00
N VAL A 112 -13.55 -8.40 8.10
CA VAL A 112 -14.56 -7.90 7.15
C VAL A 112 -15.16 -9.05 6.31
N SER A 113 -14.39 -10.12 6.08
CA SER A 113 -14.85 -11.34 5.40
C SER A 113 -15.68 -12.29 6.29
N GLU A 114 -15.69 -12.10 7.61
CA GLU A 114 -16.39 -12.95 8.58
C GLU A 114 -17.72 -12.33 9.08
N GLN A 115 -18.15 -11.19 8.51
CA GLN A 115 -19.44 -10.58 8.85
C GLN A 115 -20.57 -11.12 7.95
N PRO A 116 -21.72 -11.54 8.52
CA PRO A 116 -22.86 -12.08 7.77
C PRO A 116 -23.55 -11.06 6.87
#